data_AF-A0ABD0NAR1-F1
#
_entry.id   AF-A0ABD0NAR1-F1
#
_cell.length_a   1.000
_cell.length_b   1.000
_cell.length_c   1.000
_cell.angle_alpha   90.00
_cell.angle_beta   90.00
_cell.angle_gamma   90.00
#
_symmetry.space_group_name_H-M   'P 1'
#
loop_
_entity.id
_entity.type
_entity.pdbx_description
1 polymer ?
#
loop_
_entity_poly.entity_id
_entity_poly.type
_entity_poly.pdbx_seq_one_letter_code
_entity_poly.pdbx_strand_id
1 'polypeptide(L)' 'IAVENEEPLFRCVDGKVAAGPTPKPNTAKVAVKVIDVNDPPVFKKGVEKIYRNENGNPGDVLLIPDIRDEDSDVNKL' A
#
# COMPACT_ATOMS: atom_id res chain seq x y z
N ILE A 1 11.10 4.62 -16.81
CA ILE A 1 12.18 3.62 -16.97
C ILE A 1 11.75 2.72 -18.11
N ALA A 2 12.38 2.85 -19.27
CA ALA A 2 12.20 1.92 -20.39
C ALA A 2 13.50 1.13 -20.51
N VAL A 3 13.40 -0.19 -20.47
CA VAL A 3 14.54 -1.08 -20.72
C VAL A 3 14.42 -1.49 -22.18
N GLU A 4 15.36 -1.02 -23.00
CA GLU A 4 15.50 -1.51 -24.37
C GLU A 4 16.33 -2.79 -24.33
N ASN A 5 15.92 -3.78 -25.12
CA ASN A 5 16.59 -5.07 -25.18
C ASN A 5 17.90 -4.93 -25.95
N GLU A 6 19.04 -5.36 -25.39
CA GLU A 6 20.36 -5.22 -26.04
C GLU A 6 20.48 -6.05 -27.33
N GLU A 7 19.69 -7.12 -27.45
CA GLU A 7 19.64 -7.95 -28.66
C GLU A 7 18.40 -7.63 -29.53
N PRO A 8 18.57 -7.49 -30.86
CA PRO A 8 17.46 -7.26 -31.77
C PRO A 8 16.52 -8.47 -31.79
N LEU A 9 15.24 -8.23 -31.51
CA LEU A 9 14.19 -9.25 -31.56
C LEU A 9 14.14 -9.89 -32.96
N PHE A 10 14.49 -11.17 -33.06
CA PHE A 10 14.37 -11.95 -34.28
C PHE A 10 13.06 -12.76 -34.27
N ARG A 11 12.33 -12.75 -35.38
CA ARG A 11 11.07 -13.49 -35.53
C ARG A 11 11.34 -14.82 -36.23
N CYS A 12 10.89 -15.94 -35.68
CA CYS A 12 10.87 -17.21 -36.41
C CYS A 12 9.50 -17.41 -37.07
N VAL A 13 9.48 -17.63 -38.39
CA VAL A 13 8.30 -18.02 -39.15
C VAL A 13 8.62 -19.35 -39.83
N ASP A 14 7.84 -20.39 -39.57
CA ASP A 14 8.05 -21.75 -40.11
C ASP A 14 9.47 -22.30 -39.91
N GLY A 15 10.05 -22.08 -38.73
CA GLY A 15 11.37 -22.59 -38.36
C GLY A 15 12.55 -21.84 -39.00
N LYS A 16 12.31 -20.71 -39.69
CA LYS A 16 13.35 -19.86 -40.27
C LYS A 16 13.33 -18.47 -39.64
N VAL A 17 14.53 -17.90 -39.44
CA VAL A 17 14.69 -16.53 -38.97
C VAL A 17 14.22 -15.56 -40.06
N ALA A 18 13.14 -14.83 -39.77
CA ALA A 18 12.62 -13.77 -40.60
C ALA A 18 13.21 -12.43 -40.14
N ALA A 19 14.10 -11.86 -40.97
CA ALA A 19 14.58 -10.50 -40.83
C ALA A 19 13.49 -9.53 -41.34
N GLY A 20 12.53 -9.21 -40.49
CA GLY A 20 11.43 -8.29 -40.80
C GLY A 20 11.27 -7.23 -39.70
N PRO A 21 10.40 -6.22 -39.92
CA PRO A 21 10.16 -5.17 -38.93
C PRO A 21 9.79 -5.76 -37.56
N THR A 22 10.36 -5.22 -36.49
CA THR A 22 10.00 -5.60 -35.13
C THR A 22 8.49 -5.47 -34.96
N PRO A 23 7.79 -6.52 -34.46
CA PRO A 23 6.37 -6.40 -34.20
C PRO A 23 6.15 -5.25 -33.22
N LYS A 24 5.06 -4.50 -33.42
CA LYS A 24 4.70 -3.44 -32.48
C LYS A 24 4.61 -4.04 -31.07
N PRO A 25 5.12 -3.35 -30.04
CA PRO A 25 5.03 -3.83 -28.68
C PRO A 25 3.56 -4.08 -28.33
N ASN A 26 3.29 -5.22 -27.71
CA ASN A 26 1.97 -5.54 -27.18
C ASN A 26 1.76 -4.71 -25.92
N THR A 27 0.71 -3.88 -25.92
CA THR A 27 0.34 -3.07 -24.76
C THR A 27 -1.06 -3.47 -24.31
N ALA A 28 -1.20 -3.77 -23.02
CA ALA A 28 -2.50 -3.99 -22.39
C ALA A 28 -2.77 -2.89 -21.36
N LYS A 29 -4.02 -2.45 -21.25
CA LYS A 29 -4.47 -1.57 -20.17
C LYS A 29 -5.13 -2.45 -19.10
N VAL A 30 -4.64 -2.38 -17.88
CA VAL A 30 -5.21 -3.07 -16.72
C VAL A 30 -5.91 -2.05 -15.85
N ALA A 31 -7.19 -2.27 -15.58
CA ALA A 31 -7.95 -1.47 -14.62
C ALA A 31 -7.88 -2.14 -13.25
N VAL A 32 -7.45 -1.40 -12.22
CA VAL A 32 -7.41 -1.86 -10.83
C VAL A 32 -8.41 -1.02 -10.04
N LYS A 33 -9.33 -1.70 -9.35
CA LYS A 33 -10.23 -1.07 -8.39
C LYS A 33 -9.80 -1.48 -6.99
N VAL A 34 -9.37 -0.50 -6.19
CA VAL A 34 -9.13 -0.70 -4.77
C VAL A 34 -10.47 -0.50 -4.06
N ILE A 35 -10.83 -1.44 -3.20
CA ILE A 35 -12.03 -1.36 -2.36
C ILE A 35 -11.52 -1.12 -0.96
N ASP A 36 -11.95 0.00 -0.36
CA ASP A 36 -11.61 0.32 1.01
C ASP A 36 -12.42 -0.56 1.96
N VAL A 37 -11.78 -1.04 3.01
CA VAL A 37 -12.42 -1.87 4.04
C VAL A 37 -11.97 -1.35 5.38
N ASN A 38 -12.90 -1.19 6.32
CA ASN A 38 -12.64 -0.64 7.64
C ASN A 38 -11.48 -1.36 8.37
N ASP A 39 -10.36 -0.67 8.50
CA ASP A 39 -9.21 -1.00 9.31
C ASP A 39 -9.46 -0.66 10.80
N PRO A 40 -8.77 -1.34 11.73
CA PRO A 40 -8.91 -1.06 13.15
C PRO A 40 -8.19 0.24 13.56
N PRO A 41 -8.68 0.95 14.60
CA PRO A 41 -8.00 2.11 15.17
C PRO A 41 -6.62 1.75 15.74
N VAL A 42 -5.69 2.70 15.70
CA VAL A 42 -4.32 2.55 16.21
C VAL A 42 -4.01 3.54 17.32
N PHE A 43 -3.34 3.06 18.38
CA PHE A 43 -2.77 3.92 19.41
C PHE A 43 -1.51 4.60 18.91
N LYS A 44 -1.33 5.88 19.20
CA LYS A 44 -0.09 6.62 18.88
C LYS A 44 1.15 6.05 19.55
N LYS A 45 0.98 5.42 20.71
CA LYS A 45 2.02 4.69 21.44
C LYS A 45 1.50 3.31 21.82
N GLY A 46 2.24 2.26 21.47
CA GLY A 46 1.87 0.88 21.79
C GLY A 46 2.01 0.52 23.28
N VAL A 47 2.91 1.20 24.01
CA VAL A 47 3.08 1.03 25.45
C VAL A 47 3.31 2.39 26.09
N GLU A 48 2.52 2.72 27.12
CA GLU A 48 2.69 3.92 27.94
C GLU A 48 2.98 3.51 29.38
N LYS A 49 4.02 4.08 29.99
CA LYS A 49 4.36 3.85 31.40
C LYS A 49 4.00 5.09 32.20
N ILE A 50 3.12 4.93 33.19
CA ILE A 50 2.60 6.01 34.02
C ILE A 50 3.08 5.80 35.45
N TYR A 51 3.56 6.86 36.09
CA TYR A 51 3.98 6.85 37.48
C TYR A 51 3.09 7.78 38.28
N ARG A 52 2.60 7.31 39.42
CA ARG A 52 1.82 8.09 40.38
C ARG A 52 2.22 7.74 41.80
N ASN A 53 2.08 8.73 42.68
CA ASN A 53 2.24 8.55 44.11
C ASN A 53 1.07 7.76 44.69
N GLU A 54 1.36 7.00 45.74
CA GLU A 54 0.32 6.38 46.56
C GLU A 54 -0.58 7.43 47.23
N ASN A 55 -1.79 7.02 47.60
CA ASN A 55 -2.81 7.87 48.23
C ASN A 55 -3.33 9.05 47.37
N GLY A 56 -3.33 8.90 46.03
CA GLY A 56 -4.03 9.82 45.14
C GLY A 56 -5.55 9.88 45.39
N ASN A 57 -6.18 10.96 44.95
CA ASN A 57 -7.62 11.14 45.14
C ASN A 57 -8.41 10.20 44.23
N PRO A 58 -9.55 9.65 44.67
CA PRO A 58 -10.44 8.91 43.78
C PRO A 58 -10.86 9.76 42.59
N GLY A 59 -10.69 9.23 41.38
CA GLY A 59 -11.04 9.91 40.13
C GLY A 59 -9.88 10.59 39.39
N ASP A 60 -8.66 10.51 39.91
CA ASP A 60 -7.48 11.05 39.22
C ASP A 60 -7.26 10.37 37.85
N VAL A 61 -7.17 11.19 36.80
CA VAL A 61 -6.92 10.70 35.43
C VAL A 61 -5.45 10.31 35.27
N LEU A 62 -5.20 9.05 34.91
CA LEU A 62 -3.85 8.51 34.72
C LEU A 62 -3.33 8.70 33.30
N LEU A 63 -4.21 8.55 32.30
CA LEU A 63 -3.88 8.64 30.89
C LEU A 63 -5.11 9.02 30.07
N ILE A 64 -4.90 9.88 29.08
CA ILE A 64 -5.82 10.09 27.97
C ILE A 64 -5.08 9.60 26.73
N PRO A 65 -5.43 8.43 26.16
CA PRO A 65 -4.73 7.89 25.01
C PRO A 65 -5.04 8.70 23.75
N ASP A 66 -4.05 8.87 22.89
CA ASP A 66 -4.20 9.44 21.56
C ASP A 66 -4.37 8.28 20.56
N ILE A 67 -5.56 8.18 19.97
CA ILE A 67 -5.99 7.08 19.10
C ILE A 67 -6.37 7.68 17.75
N ARG A 68 -5.86 7.07 16.67
CA ARG A 68 -6.13 7.48 15.30
C ARG A 68 -6.78 6.35 14.53
N ASP A 69 -7.79 6.69 13.75
CA ASP A 69 -8.48 5.79 12.85
C ASP A 69 -8.63 6.52 11.51
N GLU A 70 -8.08 5.92 10.45
CA GLU A 70 -8.07 6.52 9.11
C GLU A 70 -9.45 6.44 8.43
N ASP A 71 -10.30 5.53 8.90
CA ASP A 71 -11.62 5.23 8.33
C ASP A 71 -12.75 5.91 9.10
N SER A 72 -12.39 6.81 10.03
CA SER A 72 -13.34 7.61 10.80
C SER A 72 -14.23 8.52 9.95
N ASP A 73 -13.82 8.83 8.72
CA ASP A 73 -14.67 9.59 7.80
C ASP A 73 -15.68 8.66 7.11
N VAL A 74 -16.92 8.73 7.58
CA VAL A 74 -18.07 7.97 7.03
C VAL A 74 -18.34 8.23 5.55
N ASN A 75 -17.82 9.32 4.98
CA ASN A 75 -17.96 9.62 3.54
C ASN A 75 -16.88 8.96 2.68
N LYS A 76 -15.92 8.29 3.32
CA LYS A 76 -14.74 7.70 2.69
C LYS A 76 -14.77 6.16 2.71
N LEU A 77 -15.74 5.58 3.41
CA LEU A 77 -16.09 4.16 3.43
C LEU A 77 -16.87 3.71 2.17
#